data_AF-A0A6N3EW74-F1
#
_entry.id   AF-A0A6N3EW74-F1
#
_cell.length_a   1.000
_cell.length_b   1.000
_cell.length_c   1.000
_cell.angle_alpha   90.00
_cell.angle_beta   90.00
_cell.angle_gamma   90.00
#
_symmetry.space_group_name_H-M   'P 1'
#
loop_
_entity.id
_entity.type
_entity.pdbx_description
1 polymer ?
#
loop_
_entity_poly.entity_id
_entity_poly.type
_entity_poly.pdbx_seq_one_letter_code
_entity_poly.pdbx_strand_id
1 'polypeptide(L)' 'MEQKLKEAMTGLMVTLGTDAERKFAWCLRKVDGKDVIFIHKRENGMSGFNDKDYITAFPVERILSCLKLLP' A
#
# COMPACT_ATOMS: atom_id res chain seq x y z
N MET A 1 -8.58 -2.72 -16.61
CA MET A 1 -7.55 -2.04 -15.79
C MET A 1 -7.27 -2.85 -14.54
N GLU A 2 -8.31 -3.21 -13.78
CA GLU A 2 -8.26 -4.12 -12.61
C GLU A 2 -7.46 -5.41 -12.80
N GLN A 3 -7.67 -6.13 -13.91
CA GLN A 3 -7.07 -7.46 -14.09
C GLN A 3 -5.55 -7.42 -14.27
N LYS A 4 -5.04 -6.47 -15.07
CA LYS A 4 -3.59 -6.24 -15.22
C LYS A 4 -2.92 -5.86 -13.90
N LEU A 5 -3.63 -5.11 -13.07
CA LEU A 5 -3.11 -4.67 -11.78
C LEU A 5 -3.05 -5.83 -10.77
N LYS A 6 -4.07 -6.68 -10.75
CA LYS A 6 -4.06 -7.93 -9.95
C LYS A 6 -2.95 -8.87 -10.39
N GLU A 7 -2.67 -8.96 -11.69
CA GLU A 7 -1.56 -9.75 -12.25
C GLU A 7 -0.18 -9.18 -11.88
N ALA A 8 -0.04 -7.85 -11.83
CA ALA A 8 1.18 -7.15 -11.42
C ALA A 8 1.50 -7.31 -9.92
N MET A 9 0.48 -7.58 -9.09
CA MET A 9 0.59 -7.71 -7.65
C MET A 9 1.10 -9.09 -7.23
N THR A 10 2.35 -9.15 -6.79
CA THR A 10 3.01 -10.40 -6.41
C THR A 10 3.38 -10.43 -4.93
N GLY A 11 3.64 -11.63 -4.42
CA GLY A 11 4.10 -11.83 -3.05
C GLY A 11 3.07 -11.56 -1.96
N LEU A 12 3.55 -11.61 -0.71
CA LEU A 12 2.77 -11.39 0.49
C LEU A 12 2.48 -9.89 0.70
N MET A 13 1.24 -9.58 1.07
CA MET A 13 0.87 -8.25 1.57
C MET A 13 1.17 -8.18 3.07
N VAL A 14 1.87 -7.12 3.50
CA VAL A 14 2.24 -6.90 4.90
C VAL A 14 1.55 -5.63 5.40
N THR A 15 0.77 -5.74 6.48
CA THR A 15 0.19 -4.57 7.15
C THR A 15 1.27 -3.87 7.98
N LEU A 16 1.56 -2.62 7.65
CA LEU A 16 2.52 -1.77 8.37
C LEU A 16 1.92 -1.16 9.63
N GLY A 17 0.61 -0.93 9.61
CA GLY A 17 -0.13 -0.35 10.73
C GLY A 17 -1.48 0.18 10.31
N THR A 18 -2.19 0.75 11.28
CA THR A 18 -3.48 1.41 11.06
C THR A 18 -3.43 2.81 11.64
N ASP A 19 -4.26 3.70 11.11
CA ASP A 19 -4.52 4.98 11.77
C ASP A 19 -5.13 4.77 13.17
N ALA A 20 -5.09 5.81 14.00
CA ALA A 20 -5.55 5.76 15.38
C ALA A 20 -7.04 5.35 15.49
N GLU A 21 -7.87 5.78 14.53
CA GLU A 21 -9.28 5.45 14.47
C GLU A 21 -9.56 4.10 13.80
N ARG A 22 -8.52 3.40 13.33
CA ARG A 22 -8.59 2.11 12.64
C ARG A 22 -9.48 2.13 11.39
N LYS A 23 -9.65 3.29 10.75
CA LYS A 23 -10.40 3.48 9.51
C LYS A 23 -9.58 3.13 8.26
N PHE A 24 -8.26 3.14 8.37
CA PHE A 24 -7.31 2.91 7.29
C PHE A 24 -6.20 1.96 7.72
N ALA A 25 -5.76 1.09 6.80
CA ALA A 25 -4.59 0.25 6.97
C ALA A 25 -3.53 0.66 5.95
N TRP A 26 -2.30 0.83 6.41
CA TRP A 26 -1.14 1.02 5.55
C TRP A 26 -0.55 -0.35 5.26
N CYS A 27 -0.42 -0.69 3.99
CA CYS A 27 0.05 -2.00 3.55
C CYS A 27 1.23 -1.87 2.61
N LEU A 28 2.16 -2.81 2.70
CA LEU A 28 3.32 -2.98 1.83
C LEU A 28 3.10 -4.21 0.96
N ARG A 29 3.35 -4.10 -0.35
CA ARG A 29 3.36 -5.24 -1.27
C ARG A 29 4.24 -4.93 -2.48
N LYS A 30 4.60 -5.98 -3.22
CA LYS A 30 5.28 -5.89 -4.50
C LYS A 30 4.28 -5.71 -5.65
N VAL A 31 4.47 -4.67 -6.46
CA VAL A 31 3.71 -4.39 -7.69
C VAL A 31 4.71 -4.17 -8.81
N ASP A 32 4.61 -4.96 -9.89
CA ASP A 32 5.56 -4.94 -11.01
C ASP A 32 7.03 -5.00 -10.56
N GLY A 33 7.30 -5.89 -9.59
CA GLY A 33 8.65 -6.09 -9.02
C GLY A 33 9.06 -5.06 -7.96
N LYS A 34 8.34 -3.93 -7.84
CA LYS A 34 8.68 -2.82 -6.95
C LYS A 34 7.91 -2.87 -5.63
N ASP A 35 8.61 -2.57 -4.55
CA ASP A 35 7.99 -2.46 -3.23
C ASP A 35 7.23 -1.13 -3.10
N VAL A 36 5.93 -1.22 -2.88
CA VAL A 36 5.01 -0.08 -2.80
C VAL A 36 4.20 -0.14 -1.53
N ILE A 37 3.96 1.03 -0.95
CA ILE A 37 3.06 1.18 0.18
C ILE A 37 1.79 1.84 -0.31
N PHE A 38 0.65 1.36 0.14
CA PHE A 38 -0.68 1.84 -0.22
C PHE A 38 -1.58 1.85 1.01
N ILE A 39 -2.67 2.60 0.91
CA ILE A 39 -3.64 2.75 2.00
C ILE A 39 -4.93 2.07 1.59
N HIS A 40 -5.42 1.19 2.45
CA HIS A 40 -6.76 0.65 2.35
C HIS A 40 -7.69 1.39 3.27
N LYS A 41 -8.90 1.65 2.80
CA LYS A 41 -10.02 1.89 3.71
C LYS A 41 -10.44 0.56 4.34
N ARG A 42 -10.64 0.58 5.65
CA ARG A 42 -11.21 -0.54 6.40
C ARG A 42 -12.72 -0.39 6.48
N GLU A 43 -13.42 -1.49 6.23
CA GLU A 43 -14.88 -1.56 6.36
C GLU A 43 -15.21 -2.76 7.25
N ASN A 44 -15.98 -2.51 8.32
CA ASN A 44 -16.32 -3.51 9.35
C ASN A 44 -15.09 -4.21 9.95
N GLY A 45 -13.97 -3.48 10.12
CA GLY A 45 -12.72 -4.03 10.63
C GLY A 45 -11.93 -4.88 9.64
N MET A 46 -12.49 -5.18 8.46
CA MET A 46 -11.80 -5.86 7.37
C MET A 46 -11.15 -4.87 6.42
N SER A 47 -10.07 -5.28 5.76
CA SER A 47 -9.35 -4.49 4.76
C SER A 47 -9.27 -5.32 3.49
N GLY A 48 -10.03 -4.92 2.47
CA GLY A 48 -10.02 -5.57 1.17
C GLY A 48 -9.24 -4.73 0.15
N PHE A 49 -8.39 -5.38 -0.63
CA PHE A 49 -7.73 -4.71 -1.74
C PHE A 49 -8.75 -4.31 -2.82
N ASN A 50 -8.68 -3.06 -3.27
CA ASN A 50 -9.48 -2.49 -4.35
C ASN A 50 -8.66 -1.46 -5.14
N ASP A 51 -9.19 -1.02 -6.29
CA ASP A 51 -8.50 -0.10 -7.21
C ASP A 51 -8.11 1.26 -6.60
N LYS A 52 -8.85 1.75 -5.61
CA LYS A 52 -8.53 3.02 -4.96
C LYS A 52 -7.24 2.93 -4.16
N ASP A 53 -6.89 1.73 -3.70
CA ASP A 53 -5.67 1.52 -2.95
C ASP A 53 -4.45 1.79 -3.84
N TYR A 54 -4.53 1.47 -5.14
CA TYR A 54 -3.46 1.75 -6.12
C TYR A 54 -3.26 3.24 -6.40
N ILE A 55 -4.33 4.03 -6.42
CA ILE A 55 -4.23 5.49 -6.58
C ILE A 55 -3.41 6.10 -5.44
N THR A 56 -3.44 5.47 -4.27
CA THR A 56 -2.67 5.88 -3.09
C THR A 56 -1.34 5.15 -2.94
N ALA A 57 -0.92 4.35 -3.94
CA ALA A 57 0.33 3.60 -3.87
C ALA A 57 1.54 4.50 -4.14
N PHE A 58 2.54 4.46 -3.25
CA PHE A 58 3.80 5.17 -3.39
C PHE A 58 4.98 4.19 -3.26
N PRO A 59 6.02 4.32 -4.12
CA PRO A 59 7.22 3.49 -4.03
C PRO A 59 7.96 3.70 -2.70
N VAL A 60 8.39 2.61 -2.07
CA VAL A 60 9.18 2.66 -0.83
C VAL A 60 10.47 3.45 -1.03
N GLU A 61 11.11 3.32 -2.20
CA GLU A 61 12.32 4.07 -2.57
C GLU A 61 12.15 5.59 -2.42
N ARG A 62 10.95 6.11 -2.71
CA ARG A 62 10.68 7.54 -2.61
C ARG A 62 10.66 7.97 -1.15
N ILE A 63 10.04 7.18 -0.26
CA ILE A 63 10.04 7.47 1.18
C ILE A 63 11.46 7.45 1.72
N LEU A 64 12.23 6.39 1.41
CA LEU A 64 13.62 6.26 1.85
C LEU A 64 14.47 7.44 1.35
N SER A 65 14.23 7.94 0.14
CA SER A 65 14.89 9.14 -0.37
C SER A 65 14.51 10.40 0.42
N CYS A 66 13.23 10.56 0.79
CA CYS A 66 12.77 11.70 1.58
C CYS A 66 13.33 11.67 3.00
N LEU A 67 13.43 10.50 3.63
CA LEU A 67 13.97 10.36 4.98
C LEU A 67 15.42 10.86 5.06
N LYS A 68 16.20 10.72 4.00
CA LYS A 68 17.57 11.27 3.91
C LYS A 68 17.63 12.80 3.87
N LEU A 69 16.50 13.47 3.61
CA LEU A 69 16.40 14.92 3.58
C LEU A 69 15.95 15.50 4.92
N LEU A 70 15.52 14.64 5.85
CA LEU A 70 15.14 15.06 7.20
C LEU A 70 16.40 15.05 8.08
N PRO A 71 16.62 16.10 8.91
CA PRO A 71 17.78 16.24 9.77
C PRO A 71 17.85 15.18 10.88
#